data_AF-S7U4J4-F1
#
_entry.id   AF-S7U4J4-F1
#
_cell.length_a   1.000
_cell.length_b   1.000
_cell.length_c   1.000
_cell.angle_alpha   90.00
_cell.angle_beta   90.00
_cell.angle_gamma   90.00
#
_symmetry.space_group_name_H-M   'P 1'
#
loop_
_entity.id
_entity.type
_entity.pdbx_description
1 polymer ?
#
loop_
_entity_poly.entity_id
_entity_poly.type
_entity_poly.pdbx_seq_one_letter_code
_entity_poly.pdbx_strand_id
1 'polypeptide(L)'
;MLEIEIDLRRHCIETAIKRSYNQLLSEYFHSKKGDSASETKLALLQNALTCFDFPSLRAGHKDLAGKSDARIVLADKGECPPGILIDGRPIDMTPHIRKCHHNGIEQIPRSATETRR
;
A
#
# COMPACT_ATOMS: atom_id res chain seq x y z
N MET A 1 11.05 -1.33 -5.31
CA MET A 1 10.96 -1.24 -3.85
C MET A 1 10.29 0.09 -3.57
N LEU A 2 9.01 0.04 -3.25
CA LEU A 2 8.17 1.21 -3.00
C LEU A 2 7.60 1.08 -1.61
N GLU A 3 7.75 2.13 -0.82
CA GLU A 3 7.33 2.17 0.57
C GLU A 3 6.44 3.40 0.79
N ILE A 4 5.30 3.19 1.44
CA ILE A 4 4.36 4.26 1.76
C ILE A 4 4.08 4.23 3.24
N GLU A 5 4.40 5.33 3.91
CA GLU A 5 4.07 5.53 5.31
C GLU A 5 2.59 5.93 5.46
N ILE A 6 1.89 5.28 6.38
CA ILE A 6 0.50 5.52 6.70
C ILE A 6 0.41 5.84 8.20
N ASP A 7 -0.14 7.02 8.50
CA ASP A 7 -0.38 7.44 9.88
C ASP A 7 -1.73 6.93 10.40
N LEU A 8 -1.70 6.16 11.50
CA LEU A 8 -2.89 5.61 12.16
C LEU A 8 -3.25 6.33 13.47
N ARG A 9 -2.63 7.47 13.76
CA ARG A 9 -2.85 8.19 15.03
C ARG A 9 -4.31 8.58 15.22
N ARG A 10 -4.97 8.98 14.13
CA ARG A 10 -6.36 9.49 14.15
C ARG A 10 -7.40 8.51 13.62
N HIS A 11 -7.00 7.55 12.79
CA HIS A 11 -7.92 6.68 12.06
C HIS A 11 -7.40 5.24 12.00
N CYS A 12 -8.30 4.28 11.84
CA CYS A 12 -7.93 2.88 11.58
C CYS A 12 -7.25 2.73 10.22
N ILE A 13 -6.52 1.62 10.04
CA ILE A 13 -5.76 1.34 8.81
C ILE A 13 -6.57 1.48 7.52
N GLU A 14 -7.82 1.01 7.51
CA GLU A 14 -8.69 1.13 6.33
C GLU A 14 -8.93 2.61 5.95
N THR A 15 -9.26 3.44 6.94
CA THR A 15 -9.60 4.85 6.71
C THR A 15 -8.34 5.65 6.37
N ALA A 16 -7.21 5.34 7.01
CA ALA A 16 -5.94 5.99 6.74
C ALA A 16 -5.42 5.69 5.33
N ILE A 17 -5.53 4.43 4.87
CA ILE A 17 -5.20 4.05 3.49
C ILE A 17 -6.17 4.71 2.50
N LYS A 18 -7.49 4.68 2.75
CA LYS A 18 -8.48 5.37 1.90
C LYS A 18 -8.22 6.88 1.78
N ARG A 19 -7.82 7.53 2.87
CA ARG A 19 -7.47 8.96 2.86
C ARG A 19 -6.20 9.23 2.08
N SER A 20 -5.15 8.45 2.34
CA SER A 20 -3.88 8.57 1.63
C SER A 20 -4.07 8.33 0.13
N TYR A 21 -4.87 7.33 -0.24
CA TYR A 21 -5.25 7.06 -1.63
C TYR A 21 -5.98 8.25 -2.28
N ASN A 22 -7.03 8.79 -1.64
CA ASN A 22 -7.75 9.94 -2.18
C ASN A 22 -6.88 11.21 -2.31
N GLN A 23 -5.96 11.41 -1.37
CA GLN A 23 -5.02 12.53 -1.40
C GLN A 23 -4.05 12.38 -2.58
N LEU A 24 -3.38 11.23 -2.69
CA LEU A 24 -2.49 10.90 -3.81
C LEU A 24 -3.23 10.96 -5.15
N LEU A 25 -4.48 10.52 -5.20
CA LEU A 25 -5.30 10.55 -6.39
C LEU A 25 -5.61 11.99 -6.80
N SER A 26 -5.99 12.83 -5.84
CA SER A 26 -6.26 14.25 -6.08
C SER A 26 -5.00 14.99 -6.55
N GLU A 27 -3.85 14.69 -5.97
CA GLU A 27 -2.55 15.23 -6.39
C GLU A 27 -2.16 14.72 -7.79
N TYR A 28 -2.41 13.44 -8.08
CA TYR A 28 -2.17 12.86 -9.39
C TYR A 28 -3.00 13.54 -10.48
N PHE A 29 -4.28 13.81 -10.22
CA PHE A 29 -5.14 14.55 -11.16
C PHE A 29 -4.73 16.02 -11.33
N HIS A 30 -4.15 16.65 -10.31
CA HIS A 30 -3.65 18.02 -10.40
C HIS A 30 -2.29 18.12 -11.11
N SER A 31 -1.46 17.08 -11.03
CA SER A 31 -0.19 17.01 -11.75
C SER A 31 -0.42 16.75 -13.24
N LYS A 32 -0.28 17.80 -14.06
CA LYS A 32 -0.37 17.76 -15.54
C LYS A 32 0.61 16.79 -16.23
N LYS A 33 1.55 16.21 -15.49
CA LYS A 33 2.55 15.25 -15.96
C LYS A 33 2.35 14.00 -15.13
N GLY A 34 1.74 12.97 -15.72
CA GLY A 34 1.48 11.69 -15.07
C GLY A 34 2.76 11.14 -14.46
N ASP A 35 2.85 11.21 -13.14
CA ASP A 35 4.00 10.80 -12.37
C ASP A 35 3.87 9.29 -12.12
N SER A 36 4.70 8.50 -12.80
CA SER A 36 4.64 7.04 -12.69
C SER A 36 4.86 6.54 -11.25
N ALA A 37 5.54 7.32 -10.40
CA ALA A 37 5.68 6.98 -8.98
C ALA A 37 4.36 7.14 -8.23
N SER A 38 3.56 8.15 -8.56
CA SER A 38 2.22 8.37 -8.02
C SER A 38 1.25 7.27 -8.46
N GLU A 39 1.28 6.87 -9.74
CA GLU A 39 0.52 5.71 -10.22
C GLU A 39 0.89 4.43 -9.47
N THR A 40 2.19 4.15 -9.31
CA THR A 40 2.62 2.93 -8.62
C THR A 40 2.22 2.94 -7.14
N LYS A 41 2.27 4.11 -6.49
CA LYS A 41 1.77 4.28 -5.12
C LYS A 41 0.26 4.07 -5.02
N LEU A 42 -0.51 4.61 -5.97
CA LEU A 42 -1.96 4.41 -6.05
C LEU A 42 -2.32 2.94 -6.22
N ALA A 43 -1.65 2.23 -7.13
CA ALA A 43 -1.85 0.80 -7.35
C ALA A 43 -1.52 -0.01 -6.08
N LEU A 44 -0.44 0.33 -5.36
CA LEU A 44 -0.07 -0.31 -4.10
C LEU A 44 -1.14 -0.11 -3.02
N LEU A 45 -1.63 1.12 -2.85
CA LEU A 45 -2.69 1.44 -1.90
C LEU A 45 -4.01 0.74 -2.26
N GLN A 46 -4.33 0.65 -3.55
CA GLN A 46 -5.52 -0.05 -4.04
C GLN A 46 -5.42 -1.57 -3.79
N ASN A 47 -4.26 -2.17 -4.07
CA ASN A 47 -4.00 -3.59 -3.77
C ASN A 47 -4.11 -3.87 -2.28
N ALA A 48 -3.55 -2.99 -1.43
CA ALA A 48 -3.70 -3.08 0.01
C ALA A 48 -5.19 -3.06 0.42
N LEU A 49 -5.99 -2.13 -0.11
CA LEU A 49 -7.43 -2.06 0.19
C LEU A 49 -8.21 -3.30 -0.26
N THR A 50 -7.77 -3.96 -1.34
CA THR A 50 -8.49 -5.09 -1.94
C THR A 50 -8.09 -6.43 -1.32
N CYS A 51 -6.82 -6.60 -0.96
CA CYS A 51 -6.31 -7.85 -0.40
C CYS A 51 -6.36 -7.91 1.13
N PHE A 52 -6.24 -6.80 1.84
CA PHE A 52 -6.23 -6.86 3.31
C PHE A 52 -7.64 -7.06 3.89
N ASP A 53 -7.74 -7.99 4.83
CA ASP A 53 -8.92 -8.11 5.68
C ASP A 53 -8.75 -7.18 6.90
N PHE A 54 -9.19 -5.92 6.76
CA PHE A 54 -9.16 -4.95 7.85
C PHE A 54 -9.91 -5.40 9.11
N PRO A 55 -11.08 -6.09 9.03
CA PRO A 55 -11.74 -6.63 10.22
C PRO A 55 -10.84 -7.59 11.01
N SER A 56 -10.18 -8.53 10.33
CA SER A 56 -9.30 -9.51 10.97
C SER A 56 -8.01 -8.89 11.47
N LEU A 57 -7.41 -7.95 10.72
CA LEU A 57 -6.24 -7.19 11.16
C LEU A 57 -6.51 -6.40 12.43
N ARG A 58 -7.69 -5.77 12.53
CA ARG A 58 -8.11 -5.03 13.74
C ARG A 58 -8.39 -5.94 14.92
N ALA A 59 -8.81 -7.17 14.67
CA ALA A 59 -9.03 -8.18 15.70
C ALA A 59 -7.71 -8.77 16.23
N GLY A 60 -6.75 -9.04 15.34
CA GLY A 60 -5.43 -9.59 15.69
C GLY A 60 -4.44 -8.55 16.23
N HIS A 61 -4.52 -7.31 15.74
CA HIS A 61 -3.58 -6.24 16.08
C HIS A 61 -4.32 -4.94 16.44
N LYS A 62 -4.40 -4.66 17.74
CA LYS A 62 -5.00 -3.41 18.26
C LYS A 62 -4.33 -2.16 17.72
N ASP A 63 -3.03 -2.23 17.39
CA ASP A 63 -2.29 -1.12 16.79
C ASP A 63 -2.84 -0.67 15.43
N LEU A 64 -3.43 -1.59 14.67
CA LEU A 64 -4.03 -1.31 13.36
C LEU A 64 -5.47 -0.80 13.47
N ALA A 65 -6.09 -0.90 14.65
CA ALA A 65 -7.44 -0.43 14.91
C ALA A 65 -7.56 1.09 15.07
N GLY A 66 -6.44 1.82 15.06
CA GLY A 66 -6.35 3.26 15.25
C GLY A 66 -6.11 3.66 16.70
N LYS A 67 -5.82 4.94 16.94
CA LYS A 67 -5.31 5.47 18.24
C LYS A 67 -3.96 4.89 18.67
N SER A 68 -3.23 4.26 17.74
CA SER A 68 -1.86 3.85 18.00
C SER A 68 -0.92 4.84 17.32
N ASP A 69 0.16 5.19 18.01
CA ASP A 69 1.23 6.05 17.50
C ASP A 69 2.25 5.24 16.67
N ALA A 70 1.92 3.99 16.38
CA ALA A 70 2.75 3.08 15.62
C ALA A 70 2.94 3.58 14.19
N ARG A 71 4.20 3.64 13.75
CA ARG A 71 4.58 4.01 12.39
C ARG A 71 4.30 2.84 11.46
N ILE A 72 3.29 2.96 10.60
CA ILE A 72 2.91 1.89 9.68
C ILE A 72 3.49 2.19 8.30
N VAL A 73 4.20 1.23 7.72
CA VAL A 73 4.77 1.35 6.38
C VAL A 73 4.27 0.19 5.52
N LEU A 74 3.68 0.51 4.37
CA LEU A 74 3.35 -0.45 3.32
C LEU A 74 4.54 -0.58 2.38
N ALA A 75 5.13 -1.76 2.31
CA ALA A 75 6.23 -2.07 1.41
C ALA A 75 5.75 -2.99 0.28
N ASP A 76 5.88 -2.53 -0.96
CA ASP A 76 5.76 -3.39 -2.13
C ASP A 76 7.06 -4.16 -2.35
N LYS A 77 6.97 -5.48 -2.12
CA LYS A 77 8.03 -6.45 -2.39
C LYS A 77 7.84 -7.18 -3.73
N GLY A 78 6.86 -6.79 -4.55
CA GLY A 78 6.47 -7.55 -5.73
C GLY A 78 5.65 -8.81 -5.40
N GLU A 79 5.23 -8.94 -4.15
CA GLU A 79 4.34 -9.99 -3.66
C GLU A 79 2.97 -9.37 -3.37
N CYS A 80 1.91 -10.09 -3.74
CA CYS A 80 0.54 -9.69 -3.43
C CYS A 80 0.02 -10.63 -2.33
N PRO A 81 -0.29 -10.12 -1.13
CA PRO A 81 -0.41 -8.71 -0.76
C PRO A 81 0.92 -8.01 -0.41
N PRO A 82 0.96 -6.67 -0.47
CA PRO A 82 2.10 -5.88 0.01
C PRO A 82 2.40 -6.15 1.49
N GLY A 83 3.65 -5.99 1.91
CA GLY A 83 4.05 -6.14 3.31
C GLY A 83 3.68 -4.92 4.14
N ILE A 84 3.36 -5.12 5.42
CA ILE A 84 3.17 -4.06 6.41
C ILE A 84 4.28 -4.17 7.44
N LEU A 85 4.94 -3.05 7.70
CA LEU A 85 5.87 -2.88 8.79
C LEU A 85 5.27 -1.96 9.85
N ILE A 86 5.29 -2.40 11.10
CA ILE A 86 4.88 -1.62 12.27
C ILE A 86 6.14 -1.24 13.03
N ASP A 87 6.45 0.05 13.12
CA ASP A 87 7.67 0.55 13.77
C ASP A 87 8.96 -0.08 13.17
N GLY A 88 8.94 -0.34 11.86
CA GLY A 88 10.02 -1.04 11.15
C GLY A 88 10.05 -2.56 11.36
N ARG A 89 9.11 -3.14 12.11
CA ARG A 89 8.97 -4.60 12.27
C ARG A 89 7.93 -5.15 11.30
N PRO A 90 8.29 -6.06 10.39
CA PRO A 90 7.30 -6.73 9.55
C PRO A 90 6.37 -7.58 10.42
N ILE A 91 5.07 -7.47 10.21
CA ILE A 91 4.08 -8.33 10.88
C ILE A 91 3.66 -9.48 9.97
N ASP A 92 3.44 -10.65 10.54
CA ASP A 92 2.90 -11.79 9.81
C ASP A 92 1.40 -11.58 9.60
N MET A 93 1.02 -11.34 8.35
CA MET A 93 -0.37 -11.09 7.96
C MET A 93 -0.97 -12.27 7.20
N THR A 94 -0.24 -13.36 7.06
CA THR A 94 -0.61 -14.58 6.34
C THR A 94 -2.05 -15.07 6.64
N PRO A 95 -2.58 -15.00 7.88
CA PRO A 95 -3.97 -15.40 8.17
C PRO A 95 -5.05 -14.33 7.90
N HIS A 96 -4.68 -13.11 7.52
CA HIS A 96 -5.57 -11.94 7.45
C HIS A 96 -5.71 -11.36 6.02
N ILE A 97 -5.48 -12.19 5.01
CA ILE A 97 -5.49 -11.80 3.59
C ILE A 97 -6.73 -12.39 2.94
N ARG A 98 -7.60 -11.54 2.38
CA ARG A 98 -8.65 -11.99 1.47
C ARG A 98 -7.98 -12.41 0.18
N LYS A 99 -8.35 -13.60 -0.36
CA LYS A 99 -7.87 -14.12 -1.65
C LYS A 99 -7.73 -12.99 -2.67
N CYS A 100 -6.49 -12.60 -2.94
CA CYS A 100 -6.18 -11.68 -4.03
C CYS A 100 -6.49 -12.44 -5.33
N HIS A 101 -7.52 -12.05 -6.07
CA HIS A 101 -7.57 -12.42 -7.48
C HIS A 101 -6.42 -11.67 -8.14
N HIS A 102 -5.30 -12.37 -8.31
CA HIS A 102 -4.21 -11.96 -9.17
C HIS A 102 -4.77 -11.94 -10.61
N ASN A 103 -5.48 -10.87 -10.96
CA ASN A 103 -5.75 -10.61 -12.37
C ASN A 103 -4.50 -9.92 -12.89
N GLY A 104 -3.77 -10.62 -13.75
CA GLY A 104 -2.42 -10.31 -14.16
C GLY A 104 -2.28 -8.88 -14.68
N ILE A 105 -1.79 -7.99 -13.81
CA ILE A 105 -1.11 -6.79 -14.28
C ILE A 105 0.26 -7.30 -14.71
N GLU A 106 0.33 -7.65 -15.99
CA GLU A 106 1.54 -7.80 -16.77
C GLU A 106 2.57 -6.79 -16.28
N GLN A 107 3.69 -7.31 -15.81
CA GLN A 107 4.82 -6.52 -15.37
C GLN A 107 5.16 -5.55 -16.49
N ILE A 108 4.84 -4.28 -16.31
CA ILE A 108 5.29 -3.23 -17.24
C ILE A 108 6.82 -3.38 -17.24
N PRO A 109 7.45 -3.80 -18.35
CA PRO A 109 8.89 -3.96 -18.35
C PRO A 109 9.48 -2.59 -18.04
N ARG A 110 10.21 -2.52 -16.92
CA ARG A 110 11.06 -1.37 -16.62
C ARG A 110 11.83 -1.09 -17.90
N SER A 111 11.56 0.06 -18.50
CA SER A 111 12.23 0.52 -19.69
C SER A 111 13.73 0.38 -19.48
N ALA A 112 14.31 -0.62 -20.16
CA ALA A 112 15.74 -0.70 -20.38
C ALA A 112 16.10 0.51 -21.26
N THR A 113 16.41 1.62 -20.59
CA THR A 113 17.11 2.74 -21.19
C THR A 113 18.59 2.39 -21.12
N GLU A 114 19.09 1.65 -22.10
CA GLU A 114 20.52 1.41 -22.30
C GLU A 114 20.76 1.33 -23.82
N THR A 115 20.85 2.49 -24.47
CA THR A 115 22.11 3.14 -24.88
C THR A 115 22.85 2.38 -26.00
N ARG A 116 22.76 2.95 -27.22
CA ARG A 116 23.81 3.06 -28.25
C ARG A 116 24.86 1.94 -28.34
N ARG A 117 24.90 1.21 -29.46
CA ARG A 117 25.71 1.54 -30.66
C ARG A 117 25.50 0.49 -31.76
#